data_AF-A0A453PHV5-F1
#
_entry.id   AF-A0A453PHV5-F1
#
_cell.length_a   1.000
_cell.length_b   1.000
_cell.length_c   1.000
_cell.angle_alpha   90.00
_cell.angle_beta   90.00
_cell.angle_gamma   90.00
#
_symmetry.space_group_name_H-M   'P 1'
#
loop_
_entity.id
_entity.type
_entity.pdbx_description
1 polymer ?
#
loop_
_entity_poly.entity_id
_entity_poly.type
_entity_poly.pdbx_seq_one_letter_code
_entity_poly.pdbx_strand_id
1 'polypeptide(L)'
;ETQCWQDWLLFADIFFFLMKSGCIDFLDFVDKLASRVTNGDQQILRSNHVTWLLAQIIRIEIVMNTLSSDPRKVETTRKIISFHKEDKSLDPNNISPQSILLDFISSSQTLRIWSFNTSIREHLNSDQLQKGKQIDEWWKQMTKASGERMIDFMNLDERAMGMFWVLSFTMAQPACDAVMTWFTSAGGAEFMQGPNMQPNERVTMMHETYPLSMVLLSGLSINLCLKLAYQLEETIFLGQAVPSIAMVETYVRYHGKSKALMYDVTKIISMIKGKRGEHRLFRLAENLCMNLILSLRDFFLVKKELKGPTEFTETLNRITIISLAITIKTRGIAEVEHMVYLQPLLEQIMATSQHTWSEKTLRYFPPLIRDFLTVRADKRGQAIQAWQQAETTVINQCNQLLSPSAEPNYVMTYLSHSFPQHRRYLCAGAWMLMNGHPEINSANLARVLREFSPEEVTANIYTMVDVLLHHIQLELQRGHLVQDLLSKAITNLAFFVWTHELVPLDIVLLALIDRDDDPYALRLVISLLERPELQHRIKAFCSSRSPEHWLKNQPPKRAELQKALGNHLSW
;
A
#
# COMPACT_ATOMS: atom_id res chain seq x y z
N GLU A 1 -34.66 -12.88 2.58
CA GLU A 1 -33.83 -12.06 3.51
C GLU A 1 -32.32 -12.19 3.25
N THR A 2 -31.79 -13.37 2.91
CA THR A 2 -30.36 -13.57 2.53
C THR A 2 -29.88 -12.74 1.33
N GLN A 3 -30.78 -12.33 0.42
CA GLN A 3 -30.45 -11.50 -0.74
C GLN A 3 -30.07 -10.04 -0.41
N CYS A 4 -30.30 -9.56 0.82
CA CYS A 4 -30.08 -8.15 1.20
C CYS A 4 -28.92 -7.94 2.19
N TRP A 5 -28.21 -8.99 2.61
CA TRP A 5 -27.13 -8.83 3.62
C TRP A 5 -26.02 -7.89 3.16
N GLN A 6 -25.62 -7.97 1.89
CA GLN A 6 -24.62 -7.06 1.32
C GLN A 6 -25.09 -5.60 1.31
N ASP A 7 -26.38 -5.36 1.03
CA ASP A 7 -26.95 -4.01 1.09
C ASP A 7 -26.94 -3.45 2.51
N TRP A 8 -27.24 -4.29 3.51
CA TRP A 8 -27.16 -3.92 4.93
C TRP A 8 -25.72 -3.64 5.38
N LEU A 9 -24.73 -4.40 4.90
CA LEU A 9 -23.32 -4.12 5.16
C LEU A 9 -22.91 -2.76 4.61
N LEU A 10 -23.22 -2.49 3.33
CA LEU A 10 -22.94 -1.21 2.69
C LEU A 10 -23.64 -0.05 3.41
N PHE A 11 -24.91 -0.24 3.77
CA PHE A 11 -25.68 0.76 4.49
C PHE A 11 -25.10 1.04 5.88
N ALA A 12 -24.63 0.01 6.60
CA ALA A 12 -24.01 0.17 7.90
C ALA A 12 -22.72 1.00 7.86
N ASP A 13 -21.87 0.79 6.85
CA ASP A 13 -20.65 1.57 6.67
C ASP A 13 -20.96 3.05 6.41
N ILE A 14 -21.91 3.33 5.51
CA ILE A 14 -22.35 4.70 5.20
C ILE A 14 -22.98 5.35 6.43
N PHE A 15 -23.88 4.64 7.11
CA PHE A 15 -24.56 5.13 8.31
C PHE A 15 -23.57 5.44 9.43
N PHE A 16 -22.61 4.55 9.68
CA PHE A 16 -21.55 4.77 10.65
C PHE A 16 -20.71 6.00 10.30
N PHE A 17 -20.31 6.15 9.03
CA PHE A 17 -19.56 7.32 8.56
C PHE A 17 -20.31 8.63 8.80
N LEU A 18 -21.59 8.69 8.42
CA LEU A 18 -22.43 9.89 8.59
C LEU A 18 -22.64 10.22 10.07
N MET A 19 -22.89 9.21 10.90
CA MET A 19 -23.06 9.39 12.35
C MET A 19 -21.77 9.86 13.01
N LYS A 20 -20.63 9.23 12.69
CA LYS A 20 -19.32 9.60 13.24
C LYS A 20 -18.88 11.00 12.80
N SER A 21 -19.26 11.42 11.59
CA SER A 21 -18.94 12.74 11.05
C SER A 21 -19.87 13.85 11.55
N GLY A 22 -20.86 13.53 12.39
CA GLY A 22 -21.85 14.48 12.91
C GLY A 22 -22.85 14.97 11.86
N CYS A 23 -22.98 14.27 10.72
CA CYS A 23 -23.96 14.61 9.68
C CYS A 23 -25.38 14.18 10.06
N ILE A 24 -25.53 13.30 11.06
CA ILE A 24 -26.80 12.85 11.59
C ILE A 24 -26.84 13.19 13.07
N ASP A 25 -27.85 13.94 13.50
CA ASP A 25 -28.17 14.08 14.92
C ASP A 25 -28.79 12.77 15.42
N PHE A 26 -28.11 12.11 16.35
CA PHE A 26 -28.50 10.80 16.84
C PHE A 26 -29.86 10.80 17.54
N LEU A 27 -30.18 11.84 18.33
CA LEU A 27 -31.42 11.92 19.09
C LEU A 27 -32.60 12.14 18.15
N ASP A 28 -32.50 13.14 17.28
CA ASP A 28 -33.52 13.44 16.27
C ASP A 28 -33.76 12.23 15.35
N PHE A 29 -32.69 11.52 14.97
CA PHE A 29 -32.78 10.31 14.18
C PHE A 29 -33.58 9.20 14.89
N VAL A 30 -33.24 8.89 16.15
CA VAL A 30 -33.94 7.86 16.94
C VAL A 30 -35.41 8.25 17.15
N ASP A 31 -35.70 9.52 17.43
CA ASP A 31 -37.05 10.01 17.64
C ASP A 31 -37.90 9.95 16.37
N LYS A 32 -37.36 10.37 15.24
CA LYS A 32 -38.02 10.22 13.94
C LYS A 32 -38.25 8.76 13.59
N LEU A 33 -37.28 7.89 13.83
CA LEU A 33 -37.41 6.46 13.57
C LEU A 33 -38.51 5.83 14.44
N ALA A 34 -38.54 6.17 15.73
CA ALA A 34 -39.58 5.71 16.65
C ALA A 34 -40.97 6.24 16.27
N SER A 35 -41.07 7.49 15.80
CA SER A 35 -42.34 8.06 15.33
C SER A 35 -42.91 7.32 14.12
N ARG A 36 -42.06 6.79 13.23
CA ARG A 36 -42.51 5.99 12.09
C ARG A 36 -43.05 4.63 12.53
N VAL A 37 -42.44 4.02 13.54
CA VAL A 37 -42.97 2.79 14.17
C VAL A 37 -44.38 3.03 14.70
N THR A 38 -44.63 4.17 15.36
CA THR A 38 -45.98 4.50 15.86
C THR A 38 -46.97 4.84 14.76
N ASN A 39 -46.50 5.27 13.58
CA ASN A 39 -47.32 5.69 12.44
C ASN A 39 -47.67 4.55 11.45
N GLY A 40 -47.36 3.29 11.80
CA GLY A 40 -47.79 2.12 11.02
C GLY A 40 -46.67 1.33 10.34
N ASP A 41 -45.42 1.81 10.35
CA ASP A 41 -44.28 1.12 9.73
C ASP A 41 -43.69 -0.02 10.60
N GLN A 42 -44.46 -0.53 11.56
CA GLN A 42 -43.99 -1.51 12.55
C GLN A 42 -43.41 -2.77 11.90
N GLN A 43 -44.02 -3.26 10.82
CA GLN A 43 -43.57 -4.48 10.14
C GLN A 43 -42.21 -4.32 9.44
N ILE A 44 -41.80 -3.10 9.12
CA ILE A 44 -40.54 -2.80 8.44
C ILE A 44 -39.44 -2.48 9.45
N LEU A 45 -39.77 -1.61 10.42
CA LEU A 45 -38.78 -1.02 11.33
C LEU A 45 -38.49 -1.88 12.55
N ARG A 46 -39.43 -2.74 12.96
CA ARG A 46 -39.19 -3.71 14.04
C ARG A 46 -38.51 -4.94 13.45
N SER A 47 -37.19 -4.87 13.27
CA SER A 47 -36.38 -5.96 12.70
C SER A 47 -35.01 -6.07 13.38
N ASN A 48 -34.45 -7.28 13.33
CA ASN A 48 -33.10 -7.53 13.87
C ASN A 48 -32.01 -6.84 13.05
N HIS A 49 -32.28 -6.53 11.77
CA HIS A 49 -31.38 -5.73 10.94
C HIS A 49 -31.27 -4.28 11.42
N VAL A 50 -32.39 -3.64 11.78
CA VAL A 50 -32.38 -2.28 12.37
C VAL A 50 -31.68 -2.28 13.73
N THR A 51 -31.94 -3.30 14.55
CA THR A 51 -31.25 -3.49 15.85
C THR A 51 -29.74 -3.63 15.65
N TRP A 52 -29.33 -4.44 14.67
CA TRP A 52 -27.93 -4.63 14.28
C TRP A 52 -27.27 -3.34 13.80
N LEU A 53 -27.95 -2.58 12.95
CA LEU A 53 -27.45 -1.29 12.46
C LEU A 53 -27.19 -0.31 13.62
N LEU A 54 -28.13 -0.19 14.56
CA LEU A 54 -27.96 0.65 15.74
C LEU A 54 -26.84 0.14 16.64
N ALA A 55 -26.64 -1.17 16.73
CA ALA A 55 -25.54 -1.75 17.51
C ALA A 55 -24.15 -1.36 16.98
N GLN A 56 -24.01 -1.10 15.68
CA GLN A 56 -22.73 -0.67 15.08
C GLN A 56 -22.25 0.70 15.61
N ILE A 57 -23.17 1.59 15.97
CA ILE A 57 -22.85 2.98 16.34
C ILE A 57 -22.78 3.23 17.86
N ILE A 58 -23.12 2.25 18.70
CA ILE A 58 -23.20 2.42 20.16
C ILE A 58 -21.87 2.88 20.79
N ARG A 59 -20.75 2.63 20.11
CA ARG A 59 -19.40 3.01 20.55
C ARG A 59 -18.93 4.38 20.05
N ILE A 60 -19.73 5.05 19.24
CA ILE A 60 -19.45 6.44 18.85
C ILE A 60 -19.62 7.32 20.08
N GLU A 61 -18.65 8.21 20.34
CA GLU A 61 -18.60 9.04 21.53
C GLU A 61 -19.90 9.82 21.78
N ILE A 62 -20.45 10.46 20.75
CA ILE A 62 -21.71 11.20 20.80
C ILE A 62 -22.88 10.30 21.25
N VAL A 63 -22.91 9.06 20.75
CA VAL A 63 -23.94 8.07 21.10
C VAL A 63 -23.75 7.60 22.54
N MET A 64 -22.53 7.27 22.97
CA MET A 64 -22.25 6.88 24.36
C MET A 64 -22.63 7.99 25.35
N ASN A 65 -22.29 9.24 25.04
CA ASN A 65 -22.65 10.41 25.86
C ASN A 65 -24.17 10.58 25.96
N THR A 66 -24.89 10.23 24.90
CA THR A 66 -26.35 10.24 24.85
C THR A 66 -26.98 9.05 25.59
N LEU A 67 -26.30 7.91 25.67
CA LEU A 67 -26.80 6.72 26.37
C LEU A 67 -26.33 6.61 27.84
N SER A 68 -25.54 7.57 28.30
CA SER A 68 -25.07 7.69 29.68
C SER A 68 -26.20 7.81 30.70
N SER A 69 -25.88 7.62 31.98
CA SER A 69 -26.76 7.46 33.15
C SER A 69 -27.64 8.67 33.52
N ASP A 70 -27.88 9.62 32.61
CA ASP A 70 -28.87 10.68 32.80
C ASP A 70 -30.30 10.08 32.75
N PRO A 71 -31.11 10.21 33.83
CA PRO A 71 -32.48 9.69 33.87
C PRO A 71 -33.37 10.20 32.72
N ARG A 72 -33.08 11.38 32.18
CA ARG A 72 -33.81 11.95 31.02
C ARG A 72 -33.53 11.21 29.71
N LYS A 73 -32.48 10.38 29.66
CA LYS A 73 -32.02 9.65 28.47
C LYS A 73 -32.41 8.16 28.48
N VAL A 74 -33.10 7.71 29.54
CA VAL A 74 -33.71 6.37 29.62
C VAL A 74 -34.78 6.17 28.53
N GLU A 75 -35.47 7.25 28.14
CA GLU A 75 -36.47 7.21 27.06
C GLU A 75 -35.85 6.90 25.70
N THR A 76 -34.76 7.56 25.33
CA THR A 76 -34.01 7.27 24.10
C THR A 76 -33.56 5.82 24.06
N THR A 77 -33.12 5.30 25.20
CA THR A 77 -32.69 3.91 25.30
C THR A 77 -33.84 2.92 25.10
N ARG A 78 -35.02 3.21 25.68
CA ARG A 78 -36.24 2.41 25.45
C ARG A 78 -36.65 2.41 23.98
N LYS A 79 -36.58 3.56 23.30
CA LYS A 79 -36.84 3.67 21.86
C LYS A 79 -35.90 2.78 21.05
N ILE A 80 -34.60 2.79 21.35
CA ILE A 80 -33.61 1.93 20.67
C ILE A 80 -33.92 0.45 20.82
N ILE A 81 -34.24 0.01 22.04
CA ILE A 81 -34.55 -1.41 22.32
C ILE A 81 -35.86 -1.83 21.63
N SER A 82 -36.80 -0.91 21.45
CA SER A 82 -38.12 -1.19 20.85
C SER A 82 -38.08 -1.64 19.39
N PHE A 83 -37.00 -1.37 18.65
CA PHE A 83 -36.84 -1.81 17.26
C PHE A 83 -36.55 -3.31 17.13
N HIS A 84 -36.27 -4.01 18.23
CA HIS A 84 -36.05 -5.45 18.18
C HIS A 84 -37.35 -6.21 17.89
N LYS A 85 -37.24 -7.20 17.00
CA LYS A 85 -38.29 -8.16 16.71
C LYS A 85 -38.03 -9.44 17.49
N GLU A 86 -38.97 -9.79 18.37
CA GLU A 86 -38.98 -11.10 19.01
C GLU A 86 -39.31 -12.16 17.95
N ASP A 87 -38.27 -12.82 17.41
CA ASP A 87 -38.45 -13.94 16.48
C ASP A 87 -38.66 -15.25 17.26
N LYS A 88 -39.50 -16.12 16.70
CA LYS A 88 -39.63 -17.50 17.16
C LYS A 88 -38.36 -18.26 16.76
N SER A 89 -37.85 -19.09 17.68
CA SER A 89 -36.68 -19.98 17.58
C SER A 89 -36.13 -20.22 16.15
N LEU A 90 -34.82 -20.01 15.97
CA LEU A 90 -34.09 -20.34 14.75
C LEU A 90 -34.55 -21.69 14.15
N ASP A 91 -34.93 -21.68 12.87
CA ASP A 91 -35.19 -22.90 12.12
C ASP A 91 -33.88 -23.73 12.06
N PRO A 92 -33.86 -24.97 12.57
CA PRO A 92 -32.66 -25.83 12.54
C PRO A 92 -32.07 -26.02 11.14
N ASN A 93 -32.87 -25.81 10.09
CA ASN A 93 -32.44 -25.97 8.70
C ASN A 93 -31.79 -24.71 8.09
N ASN A 94 -31.74 -23.58 8.80
CA ASN A 94 -31.25 -22.30 8.26
C ASN A 94 -30.23 -21.63 9.21
N ILE A 95 -29.26 -22.43 9.66
CA ILE A 95 -28.16 -21.98 10.52
C ILE A 95 -27.10 -21.35 9.62
N SER A 96 -27.11 -20.03 9.54
CA SER A 96 -26.07 -19.24 8.89
C SER A 96 -25.41 -18.34 9.92
N PRO A 97 -24.15 -17.91 9.70
CA PRO A 97 -23.48 -16.95 10.57
C PRO A 97 -24.31 -15.67 10.78
N GLN A 98 -24.99 -15.22 9.71
CA GLN A 98 -25.87 -14.05 9.72
C GLN A 98 -27.11 -14.28 10.58
N SER A 99 -27.78 -15.42 10.42
CA SER A 99 -29.00 -15.73 11.21
C SER A 99 -28.69 -15.85 12.70
N ILE A 100 -27.53 -16.41 13.06
CA ILE A 100 -27.05 -16.44 14.45
C ILE A 100 -26.78 -15.04 14.97
N LEU A 101 -26.06 -14.21 14.21
CA LEU A 101 -25.78 -12.83 14.62
C LEU A 101 -27.08 -12.06 14.90
N LEU A 102 -28.05 -12.14 13.99
CA LEU A 102 -29.32 -11.44 14.10
C LEU A 102 -30.18 -11.97 15.26
N ASP A 103 -30.12 -13.27 15.58
CA ASP A 103 -30.83 -13.84 16.73
C ASP A 103 -30.29 -13.33 18.08
N PHE A 104 -28.98 -13.10 18.16
CA PHE A 104 -28.29 -12.65 19.38
C PHE A 104 -28.15 -11.13 19.50
N ILE A 105 -28.34 -10.38 18.42
CA ILE A 105 -27.95 -8.97 18.37
C ILE A 105 -28.63 -8.09 19.41
N SER A 106 -29.88 -8.37 19.74
CA SER A 106 -30.61 -7.64 20.78
C SER A 106 -30.01 -7.85 22.17
N SER A 107 -29.60 -9.09 22.49
CA SER A 107 -28.87 -9.39 23.72
C SER A 107 -27.53 -8.65 23.73
N SER A 108 -26.78 -8.70 22.62
CA SER A 108 -25.51 -8.00 22.51
C SER A 108 -25.62 -6.49 22.69
N GLN A 109 -26.61 -5.88 22.03
CA GLN A 109 -26.90 -4.45 22.11
C GLN A 109 -27.26 -4.07 23.55
N THR A 110 -28.14 -4.83 24.19
CA THR A 110 -28.64 -4.46 25.51
C THR A 110 -27.59 -4.67 26.60
N LEU A 111 -26.80 -5.75 26.54
CA LEU A 111 -25.64 -5.93 27.43
C LEU A 111 -24.63 -4.80 27.29
N ARG A 112 -24.43 -4.31 26.05
CA ARG A 112 -23.53 -3.19 25.79
C ARG A 112 -24.07 -1.89 26.38
N ILE A 113 -25.33 -1.59 26.16
CA ILE A 113 -26.01 -0.42 26.72
C ILE A 113 -25.99 -0.47 28.26
N TRP A 114 -26.27 -1.64 28.84
CA TRP A 114 -26.24 -1.87 30.29
C TRP A 114 -24.87 -1.53 30.91
N SER A 115 -23.78 -1.75 30.17
CA SER A 115 -22.43 -1.37 30.63
C SER A 115 -22.21 0.15 30.77
N PHE A 116 -23.06 0.97 30.14
CA PHE A 116 -23.02 2.43 30.22
C PHE A 116 -24.11 3.00 31.14
N ASN A 117 -25.24 2.31 31.24
CA ASN A 117 -26.37 2.74 32.03
C ASN A 117 -27.02 1.55 32.74
N THR A 118 -26.74 1.46 34.04
CA THR A 118 -27.19 0.35 34.90
C THR A 118 -28.70 0.36 35.15
N SER A 119 -29.39 1.49 34.94
CA SER A 119 -30.84 1.63 35.19
C SER A 119 -31.70 0.85 34.20
N ILE A 120 -31.12 0.38 33.10
CA ILE A 120 -31.83 -0.38 32.05
C ILE A 120 -31.99 -1.86 32.44
N ARG A 121 -31.37 -2.30 33.53
CA ARG A 121 -31.48 -3.68 34.02
C ARG A 121 -32.92 -4.17 34.18
N GLU A 122 -33.82 -3.30 34.61
CA GLU A 122 -35.24 -3.63 34.80
C GLU A 122 -36.02 -3.83 33.48
N HIS A 123 -35.43 -3.43 32.35
CA HIS A 123 -36.05 -3.49 31.03
C HIS A 123 -35.52 -4.66 30.17
N LEU A 124 -34.60 -5.47 30.71
CA LEU A 124 -34.09 -6.68 30.06
C LEU A 124 -35.11 -7.81 30.17
N ASN A 125 -35.43 -8.45 29.05
CA ASN A 125 -36.25 -9.66 29.07
C ASN A 125 -35.40 -10.91 29.45
N SER A 126 -36.06 -11.99 29.85
CA SER A 126 -35.38 -13.22 30.30
C SER A 126 -34.57 -13.89 29.19
N ASP A 127 -35.04 -13.81 27.94
CA ASP A 127 -34.37 -14.37 26.76
C ASP A 127 -33.03 -13.67 26.48
N GLN A 128 -32.99 -12.34 26.50
CA GLN A 128 -31.78 -11.54 26.33
C GLN A 128 -30.73 -11.88 27.38
N LEU A 129 -31.13 -12.06 28.64
CA LEU A 129 -30.24 -12.47 29.72
C LEU A 129 -29.71 -13.90 29.51
N GLN A 130 -30.56 -14.82 29.05
CA GLN A 130 -30.18 -16.20 28.75
C GLN A 130 -29.19 -16.26 27.58
N LYS A 131 -29.47 -15.57 26.47
CA LYS A 131 -28.55 -15.44 25.33
C LYS A 131 -27.23 -14.79 25.74
N GLY A 132 -27.27 -13.82 26.65
CA GLY A 132 -26.07 -13.21 27.23
C GLY A 132 -25.17 -14.22 27.95
N LYS A 133 -25.77 -15.13 28.73
CA LYS A 133 -25.05 -16.25 29.36
C LYS A 133 -24.49 -17.22 28.32
N GLN A 134 -25.25 -17.53 27.27
CA GLN A 134 -24.76 -18.40 26.18
C GLN A 134 -23.52 -17.81 25.48
N ILE A 135 -23.45 -16.49 25.29
CA ILE A 135 -22.26 -15.82 24.74
C ILE A 135 -21.04 -16.05 25.65
N ASP A 136 -21.19 -15.81 26.95
CA ASP A 136 -20.10 -15.97 27.93
C ASP A 136 -19.68 -17.44 28.09
N GLU A 137 -20.64 -18.37 28.11
CA GLU A 137 -20.38 -19.81 28.15
C GLU A 137 -19.66 -20.29 26.89
N TRP A 138 -20.11 -19.86 25.71
CA TRP A 138 -19.43 -20.18 24.46
C TRP A 138 -18.00 -19.65 24.45
N TRP A 139 -17.78 -18.40 24.88
CA TRP A 139 -16.43 -17.83 24.99
C TRP A 139 -15.53 -18.60 25.96
N LYS A 140 -16.06 -18.98 27.13
CA LYS A 140 -15.36 -19.82 28.11
C LYS A 140 -15.05 -21.21 27.56
N GLN A 141 -15.95 -21.80 26.78
CA GLN A 141 -15.72 -23.10 26.15
C GLN A 141 -14.64 -23.00 25.08
N MET A 142 -14.70 -21.98 24.21
CA MET A 142 -13.70 -21.78 23.17
C MET A 142 -12.30 -21.55 23.74
N THR A 143 -12.18 -20.78 24.83
CA THR A 143 -10.89 -20.53 25.50
C THR A 143 -10.38 -21.71 26.35
N LYS A 144 -11.25 -22.63 26.79
CA LYS A 144 -10.86 -23.85 27.52
C LYS A 144 -10.57 -25.04 26.63
N ALA A 145 -11.37 -25.25 25.58
CA ALA A 145 -11.28 -26.41 24.70
C ALA A 145 -10.02 -26.38 23.81
N SER A 146 -9.51 -25.18 23.52
CA SER A 146 -8.31 -25.00 22.70
C SER A 146 -7.00 -25.34 23.42
N GLY A 147 -6.98 -25.49 24.76
CA GLY A 147 -5.79 -25.83 25.58
C GLY A 147 -4.73 -24.71 25.64
N GLU A 148 -4.48 -24.09 24.50
CA GLU A 148 -3.81 -22.81 24.27
C GLU A 148 -4.91 -21.78 23.96
N ARG A 149 -4.79 -20.51 24.34
CA ARG A 149 -5.86 -19.50 24.14
C ARG A 149 -6.05 -19.07 22.66
N MET A 150 -6.10 -20.01 21.72
CA MET A 150 -6.09 -19.73 20.29
C MET A 150 -7.34 -20.31 19.60
N ILE A 151 -8.03 -19.46 18.85
CA ILE A 151 -9.11 -19.85 17.95
C ILE A 151 -8.52 -20.14 16.57
N ASP A 152 -8.87 -21.29 15.99
CA ASP A 152 -8.55 -21.60 14.59
C ASP A 152 -9.53 -20.88 13.65
N PHE A 153 -9.13 -19.69 13.20
CA PHE A 153 -9.93 -18.89 12.28
C PHE A 153 -10.00 -19.46 10.85
N MET A 154 -9.19 -20.46 10.51
CA MET A 154 -9.25 -21.12 9.21
C MET A 154 -10.47 -22.05 9.12
N ASN A 155 -10.73 -22.80 10.19
CA ASN A 155 -11.68 -23.91 10.20
C ASN A 155 -12.94 -23.64 11.04
N LEU A 156 -13.37 -22.38 11.14
CA LEU A 156 -14.62 -22.05 11.81
C LEU A 156 -15.81 -22.61 11.02
N ASP A 157 -16.65 -23.38 11.71
CA ASP A 157 -17.98 -23.71 11.18
C ASP A 157 -18.89 -22.47 11.21
N GLU A 158 -20.04 -22.56 10.53
CA GLU A 158 -21.00 -21.45 10.42
C GLU A 158 -21.47 -20.95 11.78
N ARG A 159 -21.58 -21.85 12.76
CA ARG A 159 -22.02 -21.53 14.11
C ARG A 159 -20.98 -20.75 14.90
N ALA A 160 -19.74 -21.23 14.91
CA ALA A 160 -18.62 -20.58 15.58
C ALA A 160 -18.31 -19.22 14.96
N MET A 161 -18.42 -19.09 13.63
CA MET A 161 -18.30 -17.80 12.94
C MET A 161 -19.41 -16.83 13.37
N GLY A 162 -20.67 -17.27 13.39
CA GLY A 162 -21.79 -16.46 13.86
C GLY A 162 -21.63 -16.03 15.32
N MET A 163 -21.23 -16.94 16.20
CA MET A 163 -20.97 -16.62 17.62
C MET A 163 -19.78 -15.69 17.81
N PHE A 164 -18.73 -15.79 16.98
CA PHE A 164 -17.61 -14.86 17.01
C PHE A 164 -18.04 -13.45 16.54
N TRP A 165 -18.91 -13.35 15.53
CA TRP A 165 -19.53 -12.08 15.16
C TRP A 165 -20.32 -11.49 16.32
N VAL A 166 -21.15 -12.28 17.01
CA VAL A 166 -21.89 -11.86 18.21
C VAL A 166 -20.95 -11.32 19.29
N LEU A 167 -19.83 -12.02 19.55
CA LEU A 167 -18.80 -11.60 20.49
C LEU A 167 -18.19 -10.24 20.14
N SER A 168 -18.03 -9.95 18.84
CA SER A 168 -17.49 -8.65 18.38
C SER A 168 -18.32 -7.44 18.82
N PHE A 169 -19.64 -7.60 19.04
CA PHE A 169 -20.53 -6.54 19.52
C PHE A 169 -20.54 -6.40 21.05
N THR A 170 -20.24 -7.47 21.79
CA THR A 170 -20.27 -7.49 23.25
C THR A 170 -18.90 -7.26 23.87
N MET A 171 -17.91 -8.03 23.44
CA MET A 171 -16.57 -8.16 24.01
C MET A 171 -15.49 -7.90 22.95
N ALA A 172 -15.54 -6.71 22.34
CA ALA A 172 -14.61 -6.34 21.26
C ALA A 172 -13.13 -6.46 21.65
N GLN A 173 -12.72 -6.14 22.88
CA GLN A 173 -11.31 -6.27 23.26
C GLN A 173 -10.85 -7.74 23.30
N PRO A 174 -11.51 -8.65 24.04
CA PRO A 174 -11.20 -10.08 23.99
C PRO A 174 -11.24 -10.69 22.58
N ALA A 175 -12.20 -10.28 21.74
CA ALA A 175 -12.25 -10.75 20.35
C ALA A 175 -11.04 -10.27 19.53
N CYS A 176 -10.61 -9.02 19.74
CA CYS A 176 -9.41 -8.45 19.12
C CYS A 176 -8.14 -9.20 19.55
N ASP A 177 -7.99 -9.44 20.86
CA ASP A 177 -6.84 -10.14 21.41
C ASP A 177 -6.75 -11.59 20.90
N ALA A 178 -7.90 -12.25 20.66
CA ALA A 178 -7.97 -13.58 20.05
C ALA A 178 -7.43 -13.58 18.61
N VAL A 179 -7.79 -12.58 17.81
CA VAL A 179 -7.27 -12.41 16.45
C VAL A 179 -5.76 -12.11 16.47
N MET A 180 -5.30 -11.26 17.38
CA MET A 180 -3.86 -11.00 17.52
C MET A 180 -3.10 -12.25 17.94
N THR A 181 -3.66 -13.03 18.87
CA THR A 181 -3.09 -14.31 19.32
C THR A 181 -2.96 -15.28 18.15
N TRP A 182 -3.97 -15.36 17.28
CA TRP A 182 -3.93 -16.15 16.04
C TRP A 182 -2.76 -15.75 15.13
N PHE A 183 -2.48 -14.46 14.96
CA PHE A 183 -1.36 -14.05 14.12
C PHE A 183 0.01 -14.36 14.73
N THR A 184 0.10 -14.39 16.06
CA THR A 184 1.35 -14.67 16.79
C THR A 184 1.55 -16.13 17.15
N SER A 185 0.55 -16.98 16.92
CA SER A 185 0.51 -18.35 17.46
C SER A 185 1.58 -19.28 16.90
N ALA A 186 1.92 -19.10 15.63
CA ALA A 186 2.98 -19.87 15.00
C ALA A 186 4.37 -19.51 15.55
N GLY A 187 4.47 -18.50 16.41
CA GLY A 187 5.72 -18.00 16.99
C GLY A 187 6.53 -17.17 16.00
N GLY A 188 7.82 -17.03 16.28
CA GLY A 188 8.77 -16.41 15.37
C GLY A 188 10.07 -17.18 15.33
N ALA A 189 10.77 -17.09 14.20
CA ALA A 189 12.14 -17.56 14.07
C ALA A 189 13.09 -16.36 14.09
N GLU A 190 14.25 -16.52 14.73
CA GLU A 190 15.37 -15.62 14.47
C GLU A 190 15.84 -15.84 13.04
N PHE A 191 15.72 -14.82 12.19
CA PHE A 191 16.27 -14.87 10.85
C PHE A 191 17.72 -14.40 10.91
N MET A 192 18.65 -15.34 10.75
CA MET A 192 20.08 -15.04 10.62
C MET A 192 20.42 -14.83 9.14
N GLN A 193 21.00 -13.66 8.86
CA GLN A 193 21.80 -13.32 7.67
C GLN A 193 21.06 -13.01 6.35
N GLY A 194 21.05 -11.72 6.00
CA GLY A 194 21.33 -11.28 4.63
C GLY A 194 22.77 -10.71 4.56
N PRO A 195 23.44 -10.71 3.40
CA PRO A 195 24.85 -10.32 3.27
C PRO A 195 25.20 -8.87 3.69
N ASN A 196 24.20 -8.03 3.98
CA ASN A 196 24.37 -6.60 4.24
C ASN A 196 23.97 -6.15 5.67
N MET A 197 23.54 -7.05 6.56
CA MET A 197 23.23 -6.67 7.95
C MET A 197 24.46 -6.81 8.84
N GLN A 198 24.63 -5.90 9.80
CA GLN A 198 25.73 -6.00 10.78
C GLN A 198 25.61 -7.33 11.54
N PRO A 199 26.73 -8.02 11.84
CA PRO A 199 26.71 -9.38 12.42
C PRO A 199 26.01 -9.51 13.79
N ASN A 200 25.61 -8.40 14.42
CA ASN A 200 24.87 -8.37 15.68
C ASN A 200 23.38 -7.99 15.56
N GLU A 201 22.87 -7.66 14.36
CA GLU A 201 21.45 -7.35 14.18
C GLU A 201 20.65 -8.64 13.96
N ARG A 202 19.98 -9.11 15.02
CA ARG A 202 19.02 -10.21 14.92
C ARG A 202 17.64 -9.64 14.60
N VAL A 203 17.08 -10.07 13.48
CA VAL A 203 15.69 -9.77 13.13
C VAL A 203 14.83 -10.98 13.42
N THR A 204 13.89 -10.84 14.34
CA THR A 204 12.87 -11.86 14.56
C THR A 204 11.81 -11.74 13.48
N MET A 205 11.45 -12.85 12.84
CA MET A 205 10.40 -12.89 11.84
C MET A 205 9.27 -13.79 12.33
N MET A 206 8.04 -13.28 12.30
CA MET A 206 6.86 -14.08 12.62
C MET A 206 6.67 -15.20 11.61
N HIS A 207 6.30 -16.38 12.08
CA HIS A 207 5.92 -17.48 11.19
C HIS A 207 4.62 -17.16 10.45
N GLU A 208 4.50 -17.67 9.22
CA GLU A 208 3.34 -17.40 8.37
C GLU A 208 2.10 -18.15 8.89
N THR A 209 0.99 -17.44 9.03
CA THR A 209 -0.33 -17.97 9.43
C THR A 209 -1.34 -17.81 8.28
N TYR A 210 -2.64 -17.94 8.55
CA TYR A 210 -3.68 -17.71 7.54
C TYR A 210 -4.28 -16.30 7.70
N PRO A 211 -4.46 -15.54 6.62
CA PRO A 211 -5.17 -14.27 6.69
C PRO A 211 -6.65 -14.48 7.00
N LEU A 212 -7.28 -13.54 7.69
CA LEU A 212 -8.72 -13.63 7.96
C LEU A 212 -9.52 -13.51 6.65
N SER A 213 -10.49 -14.40 6.46
CA SER A 213 -11.33 -14.41 5.26
C SER A 213 -12.20 -13.17 5.15
N MET A 214 -12.50 -12.72 3.92
CA MET A 214 -13.44 -11.61 3.69
C MET A 214 -14.82 -11.89 4.29
N VAL A 215 -15.26 -13.16 4.29
CA VAL A 215 -16.52 -13.59 4.91
C VAL A 215 -16.48 -13.32 6.40
N LEU A 216 -15.45 -13.80 7.11
CA LEU A 216 -15.31 -13.57 8.55
C LEU A 216 -15.26 -12.07 8.88
N LEU A 217 -14.45 -11.30 8.15
CA LEU A 217 -14.30 -9.86 8.35
C LEU A 217 -15.61 -9.10 8.16
N SER A 218 -16.45 -9.51 7.20
CA SER A 218 -17.68 -8.80 6.85
C SER A 218 -18.74 -8.73 7.97
N GLY A 219 -18.75 -9.68 8.90
CA GLY A 219 -19.73 -9.70 10.00
C GLY A 219 -19.20 -9.18 11.33
N LEU A 220 -17.93 -8.77 11.41
CA LEU A 220 -17.36 -8.15 12.61
C LEU A 220 -17.97 -6.76 12.82
N SER A 221 -18.15 -6.38 14.09
CA SER A 221 -18.60 -5.03 14.43
C SER A 221 -17.57 -3.99 14.01
N ILE A 222 -18.03 -2.82 13.55
CA ILE A 222 -17.13 -1.72 13.12
C ILE A 222 -16.19 -1.33 14.27
N ASN A 223 -16.67 -1.36 15.51
CA ASN A 223 -15.85 -1.07 16.69
C ASN A 223 -14.73 -2.10 16.90
N LEU A 224 -14.98 -3.40 16.68
CA LEU A 224 -13.91 -4.40 16.72
C LEU A 224 -12.90 -4.13 15.60
N CYS A 225 -13.38 -3.88 14.39
CA CYS A 225 -12.48 -3.70 13.26
C CYS A 225 -11.57 -2.47 13.42
N LEU A 226 -12.08 -1.36 13.97
CA LEU A 226 -11.27 -0.18 14.29
C LEU A 226 -10.19 -0.49 15.33
N LYS A 227 -10.53 -1.26 16.37
CA LYS A 227 -9.55 -1.71 17.38
C LYS A 227 -8.49 -2.63 16.78
N LEU A 228 -8.92 -3.56 15.93
CA LEU A 228 -8.04 -4.49 15.26
C LEU A 228 -7.07 -3.77 14.33
N ALA A 229 -7.54 -2.79 13.55
CA ALA A 229 -6.67 -1.97 12.72
C ALA A 229 -5.59 -1.27 13.53
N TYR A 230 -5.94 -0.64 14.65
CA TYR A 230 -4.97 0.03 15.52
C TYR A 230 -3.90 -0.94 16.06
N GLN A 231 -4.31 -2.11 16.56
CA GLN A 231 -3.37 -3.11 17.07
C GLN A 231 -2.49 -3.72 15.97
N LEU A 232 -3.05 -3.93 14.77
CA LEU A 232 -2.30 -4.37 13.60
C LEU A 232 -1.27 -3.31 13.19
N GLU A 233 -1.63 -2.03 13.14
CA GLU A 233 -0.71 -0.94 12.82
C GLU A 233 0.43 -0.85 13.83
N GLU A 234 0.12 -0.93 15.13
CA GLU A 234 1.13 -0.94 16.19
C GLU A 234 2.11 -2.11 16.01
N THR A 235 1.60 -3.30 15.69
CA THR A 235 2.45 -4.48 15.51
C THR A 235 3.25 -4.45 14.20
N ILE A 236 2.64 -4.00 13.10
CA ILE A 236 3.25 -3.98 11.76
C ILE A 236 4.32 -2.89 11.68
N PHE A 237 4.06 -1.69 12.21
CA PHE A 237 4.89 -0.51 12.00
C PHE A 237 5.78 -0.16 13.19
N LEU A 238 5.38 -0.51 14.42
CA LEU A 238 6.12 -0.22 15.65
C LEU A 238 6.67 -1.48 16.34
N GLY A 239 6.29 -2.67 15.85
CA GLY A 239 6.76 -3.94 16.37
C GLY A 239 8.24 -4.20 16.13
N GLN A 240 8.85 -5.02 17.00
CA GLN A 240 10.25 -5.43 16.88
C GLN A 240 10.47 -6.60 15.93
N ALA A 241 9.42 -7.37 15.63
CA ALA A 241 9.48 -8.52 14.72
C ALA A 241 8.85 -8.18 13.37
N VAL A 242 9.41 -8.75 12.30
CA VAL A 242 8.82 -8.64 10.96
C VAL A 242 7.48 -9.38 10.95
N PRO A 243 6.36 -8.71 10.62
CA PRO A 243 5.04 -9.32 10.68
C PRO A 243 4.90 -10.44 9.64
N SER A 244 3.98 -11.37 9.91
CA SER A 244 3.57 -12.37 8.93
C SER A 244 2.83 -11.70 7.77
N ILE A 245 2.94 -12.25 6.57
CA ILE A 245 2.23 -11.74 5.39
C ILE A 245 0.71 -11.86 5.62
N ALA A 246 0.25 -12.87 6.37
CA ALA A 246 -1.15 -13.05 6.73
C ALA A 246 -1.72 -11.88 7.56
N MET A 247 -0.91 -11.36 8.49
CA MET A 247 -1.26 -10.18 9.28
C MET A 247 -1.39 -8.93 8.39
N VAL A 248 -0.40 -8.71 7.52
CA VAL A 248 -0.40 -7.58 6.56
C VAL A 248 -1.56 -7.69 5.56
N GLU A 249 -1.82 -8.88 5.03
CA GLU A 249 -2.94 -9.15 4.12
C GLU A 249 -4.29 -8.88 4.80
N THR A 250 -4.46 -9.27 6.07
CA THR A 250 -5.67 -8.97 6.84
C THR A 250 -5.85 -7.47 7.05
N TYR A 251 -4.77 -6.76 7.39
CA TYR A 251 -4.79 -5.29 7.50
C TYR A 251 -5.20 -4.64 6.17
N VAL A 252 -4.63 -5.08 5.05
CA VAL A 252 -4.95 -4.55 3.71
C VAL A 252 -6.39 -4.85 3.29
N ARG A 253 -6.94 -6.04 3.59
CA ARG A 253 -8.35 -6.38 3.33
C ARG A 253 -9.31 -5.43 4.04
N TYR A 254 -8.96 -5.00 5.24
CA TYR A 254 -9.82 -4.15 6.06
C TYR A 254 -9.64 -2.65 5.80
N HIS A 255 -8.42 -2.14 5.99
CA HIS A 255 -8.16 -0.70 6.04
C HIS A 255 -7.85 -0.11 4.65
N GLY A 256 -7.56 -0.96 3.66
CA GLY A 256 -7.06 -0.51 2.37
C GLY A 256 -5.76 0.29 2.48
N LYS A 257 -5.46 1.11 1.47
CA LYS A 257 -4.24 1.93 1.42
C LYS A 257 -4.39 3.18 2.32
N SER A 258 -3.69 3.21 3.46
CA SER A 258 -3.78 4.29 4.46
C SER A 258 -2.92 5.53 4.13
N LYS A 259 -3.41 6.73 4.48
CA LYS A 259 -2.63 7.99 4.47
C LYS A 259 -1.40 7.90 5.38
N ALA A 260 -1.53 7.22 6.53
CA ALA A 260 -0.42 7.02 7.46
C ALA A 260 0.72 6.23 6.82
N LEU A 261 0.39 5.13 6.13
CA LEU A 261 1.36 4.31 5.41
C LEU A 261 2.15 5.13 4.36
N MET A 262 1.49 6.05 3.66
CA MET A 262 2.19 6.93 2.72
C MET A 262 3.24 7.79 3.44
N TYR A 263 2.88 8.40 4.57
CA TYR A 263 3.81 9.21 5.36
C TYR A 263 5.00 8.38 5.86
N ASP A 264 4.75 7.21 6.44
CA ASP A 264 5.80 6.35 6.98
C ASP A 264 6.75 5.85 5.89
N VAL A 265 6.22 5.41 4.74
CA VAL A 265 7.04 4.98 3.60
C VAL A 265 7.92 6.12 3.10
N THR A 266 7.39 7.34 3.04
CA THR A 266 8.18 8.49 2.55
C THR A 266 9.28 8.89 3.52
N LYS A 267 9.05 8.74 4.84
CA LYS A 267 10.08 8.90 5.85
C LYS A 267 11.18 7.84 5.69
N ILE A 268 10.82 6.58 5.44
CA ILE A 268 11.77 5.50 5.14
C ILE A 268 12.63 5.88 3.93
N ILE A 269 12.01 6.30 2.82
CA ILE A 269 12.73 6.72 1.60
C ILE A 269 13.70 7.86 1.92
N SER A 270 13.25 8.89 2.64
CA SER A 270 14.10 10.02 3.03
C SER A 270 15.34 9.59 3.83
N MET A 271 15.23 8.53 4.65
CA MET A 271 16.34 8.01 5.45
C MET A 271 17.33 7.16 4.65
N ILE A 272 16.94 6.59 3.51
CA ILE A 272 17.75 5.59 2.78
C ILE A 272 18.15 6.01 1.36
N LYS A 273 17.52 7.02 0.77
CA LYS A 273 17.77 7.47 -0.62
C LYS A 273 19.23 7.82 -0.92
N GLY A 274 19.95 8.34 0.08
CA GLY A 274 21.38 8.68 0.01
C GLY A 274 22.33 7.64 0.63
N LYS A 275 21.82 6.52 1.15
CA LYS A 275 22.64 5.49 1.81
C LYS A 275 23.09 4.42 0.82
N ARG A 276 24.40 4.13 0.79
CA ARG A 276 25.00 3.09 -0.06
C ARG A 276 24.49 1.71 0.36
N GLY A 277 24.33 0.79 -0.60
CA GLY A 277 23.88 -0.59 -0.33
C GLY A 277 22.39 -0.74 0.03
N GLU A 278 21.64 0.36 0.19
CA GLU A 278 20.20 0.33 0.54
C GLU A 278 19.28 0.25 -0.69
N HIS A 279 19.83 -0.10 -1.84
CA HIS A 279 19.14 -0.03 -3.13
C HIS A 279 17.83 -0.82 -3.16
N ARG A 280 17.84 -2.05 -2.65
CA ARG A 280 16.64 -2.90 -2.63
C ARG A 280 15.54 -2.31 -1.76
N LEU A 281 15.86 -1.91 -0.53
CA LEU A 281 14.88 -1.32 0.39
C LEU A 281 14.31 -0.03 -0.20
N PHE A 282 15.19 0.80 -0.80
CA PHE A 282 14.79 2.01 -1.51
C PHE A 282 13.81 1.72 -2.65
N ARG A 283 14.11 0.76 -3.54
CA ARG A 283 13.20 0.42 -4.65
C ARG A 283 11.86 -0.08 -4.16
N LEU A 284 11.83 -0.94 -3.14
CA LEU A 284 10.58 -1.46 -2.57
C LEU A 284 9.74 -0.34 -1.97
N ALA A 285 10.36 0.54 -1.20
CA ALA A 285 9.70 1.69 -0.60
C ALA A 285 9.19 2.66 -1.68
N GLU A 286 10.01 2.98 -2.68
CA GLU A 286 9.60 3.87 -3.78
C GLU A 286 8.45 3.27 -4.60
N ASN A 287 8.50 1.98 -4.94
CA ASN A 287 7.42 1.28 -5.64
C ASN A 287 6.12 1.24 -4.84
N LEU A 288 6.20 0.99 -3.53
CA LEU A 288 5.03 1.07 -2.66
C LEU A 288 4.46 2.49 -2.64
N CYS A 289 5.32 3.50 -2.49
CA CYS A 289 4.90 4.91 -2.48
C CYS A 289 4.24 5.34 -3.80
N MET A 290 4.79 4.94 -4.96
CA MET A 290 4.16 5.17 -6.27
C MET A 290 2.75 4.58 -6.33
N ASN A 291 2.58 3.34 -5.87
CA ASN A 291 1.28 2.68 -5.83
C ASN A 291 0.29 3.37 -4.88
N LEU A 292 0.77 3.97 -3.78
CA LEU A 292 -0.06 4.74 -2.87
C LEU A 292 -0.48 6.06 -3.52
N ILE A 293 0.45 6.81 -4.14
CA ILE A 293 0.17 8.09 -4.83
C ILE A 293 -0.83 7.89 -5.97
N LEU A 294 -0.65 6.86 -6.80
CA LEU A 294 -1.54 6.57 -7.92
C LEU A 294 -2.93 6.09 -7.48
N SER A 295 -3.08 5.64 -6.23
CA SER A 295 -4.37 5.21 -5.68
C SER A 295 -5.12 6.33 -4.95
N LEU A 296 -4.51 7.50 -4.77
CA LEU A 296 -5.18 8.64 -4.12
C LEU A 296 -6.34 9.10 -5.01
N ARG A 297 -7.55 9.00 -4.46
CA ARG A 297 -8.76 9.54 -5.10
C ARG A 297 -8.81 11.07 -5.03
N ASP A 298 -8.22 11.65 -3.98
CA ASP A 298 -8.13 13.09 -3.81
C ASP A 298 -6.76 13.44 -3.23
N PHE A 299 -5.90 14.00 -4.08
CA PHE A 299 -4.54 14.37 -3.69
C PHE A 299 -4.53 15.57 -2.73
N PHE A 300 -5.54 16.43 -2.76
CA PHE A 300 -5.57 17.64 -1.95
C PHE A 300 -5.80 17.35 -0.45
N LEU A 301 -6.48 16.24 -0.12
CA LEU A 301 -6.66 15.77 1.28
C LEU A 301 -5.35 15.35 1.97
N VAL A 302 -4.30 15.03 1.22
CA VAL A 302 -2.99 14.64 1.80
C VAL A 302 -2.27 15.84 2.40
N LYS A 303 -2.61 17.08 2.00
CA LYS A 303 -1.83 18.29 2.34
C LYS A 303 -2.52 19.38 3.16
N LYS A 304 -3.80 19.22 3.56
CA LYS A 304 -4.46 20.15 4.50
C LYS A 304 -3.68 20.38 5.81
N GLU A 305 -2.73 19.51 6.14
CA GLU A 305 -1.88 19.60 7.33
C GLU A 305 -0.49 20.27 7.13
N LEU A 306 -0.09 20.67 5.91
CA LEU A 306 1.25 21.23 5.59
C LEU A 306 2.47 20.38 6.04
N LYS A 307 2.25 19.22 6.68
CA LYS A 307 3.23 18.21 7.10
C LYS A 307 3.34 17.05 6.11
N GLY A 308 3.05 17.31 4.83
CA GLY A 308 3.24 16.32 3.77
C GLY A 308 4.74 16.04 3.53
N PRO A 309 5.11 14.90 2.92
CA PRO A 309 6.50 14.52 2.74
C PRO A 309 7.27 15.62 2.00
N THR A 310 8.25 16.22 2.66
CA THR A 310 8.97 17.38 2.11
C THR A 310 10.04 17.01 1.10
N GLU A 311 10.40 15.73 1.02
CA GLU A 311 11.52 15.24 0.21
C GLU A 311 11.16 13.95 -0.52
N PHE A 312 10.30 14.07 -1.53
CA PHE A 312 10.15 13.01 -2.54
C PHE A 312 11.42 12.88 -3.39
N THR A 313 11.63 11.67 -3.88
CA THR A 313 12.62 11.39 -4.92
C THR A 313 12.13 11.98 -6.25
N GLU A 314 13.02 12.10 -7.23
CA GLU A 314 12.64 12.57 -8.56
C GLU A 314 11.50 11.72 -9.16
N THR A 315 11.56 10.39 -9.05
CA THR A 315 10.49 9.48 -9.51
C THR A 315 9.15 9.80 -8.86
N LEU A 316 9.10 9.94 -7.53
CA LEU A 316 7.86 10.20 -6.80
C LEU A 316 7.30 11.60 -7.07
N ASN A 317 8.17 12.60 -7.21
CA ASN A 317 7.79 13.94 -7.63
C ASN A 317 7.07 13.90 -9.00
N ARG A 318 7.59 13.11 -9.93
CA ARG A 318 7.04 12.99 -11.29
C ARG A 318 5.71 12.26 -11.32
N ILE A 319 5.61 11.14 -10.61
CA ILE A 319 4.34 10.41 -10.43
C ILE A 319 3.29 11.29 -9.74
N THR A 320 3.71 12.13 -8.79
CA THR A 320 2.82 13.11 -8.15
C THR A 320 2.26 14.12 -9.15
N ILE A 321 3.12 14.71 -10.00
CA ILE A 321 2.68 15.65 -11.05
C ILE A 321 1.72 14.98 -12.04
N ILE A 322 2.04 13.76 -12.49
CA ILE A 322 1.14 12.99 -13.38
C ILE A 322 -0.21 12.74 -12.68
N SER A 323 -0.19 12.29 -11.42
CA SER A 323 -1.40 12.01 -10.64
C SER A 323 -2.27 13.25 -10.45
N LEU A 324 -1.64 14.40 -10.15
CA LEU A 324 -2.31 15.70 -10.10
C LEU A 324 -2.92 16.09 -11.44
N ALA A 325 -2.17 15.96 -12.54
CA ALA A 325 -2.66 16.28 -13.88
C ALA A 325 -3.87 15.42 -14.27
N ILE A 326 -3.81 14.11 -14.01
CA ILE A 326 -4.93 13.18 -14.24
C ILE A 326 -6.13 13.56 -13.38
N THR A 327 -5.92 13.81 -12.09
CA THR A 327 -7.00 14.14 -11.15
C THR A 327 -7.72 15.41 -11.55
N ILE A 328 -6.97 16.50 -11.79
CA ILE A 328 -7.54 17.79 -12.21
C ILE A 328 -8.23 17.66 -13.57
N LYS A 329 -7.65 16.93 -14.52
CA LYS A 329 -8.24 16.75 -15.86
C LYS A 329 -9.54 15.94 -15.83
N THR A 330 -9.64 14.94 -14.96
CA THR A 330 -10.78 14.02 -14.91
C THR A 330 -11.88 14.45 -13.93
N ARG A 331 -11.52 15.16 -12.86
CA ARG A 331 -12.45 15.53 -11.77
C ARG A 331 -12.59 17.03 -11.56
N GLY A 332 -11.72 17.85 -12.17
CA GLY A 332 -11.62 19.26 -11.85
C GLY A 332 -11.00 19.51 -10.48
N ILE A 333 -11.06 20.78 -10.05
CA ILE A 333 -10.69 21.21 -8.69
C ILE A 333 -12.00 21.58 -8.00
N ALA A 334 -12.44 20.74 -7.06
CA ALA A 334 -13.77 20.84 -6.46
C ALA A 334 -13.91 22.01 -5.47
N GLU A 335 -12.85 22.33 -4.72
CA GLU A 335 -12.86 23.34 -3.65
C GLU A 335 -11.94 24.52 -4.00
N VAL A 336 -12.40 25.74 -3.72
CA VAL A 336 -11.60 26.96 -3.95
C VAL A 336 -10.32 26.94 -3.10
N GLU A 337 -10.35 26.36 -1.91
CA GLU A 337 -9.17 26.20 -1.05
C GLU A 337 -8.06 25.38 -1.72
N HIS A 338 -8.41 24.37 -2.53
CA HIS A 338 -7.44 23.54 -3.24
C HIS A 338 -6.62 24.34 -4.26
N MET A 339 -7.19 25.40 -4.84
CA MET A 339 -6.46 26.31 -5.73
C MET A 339 -5.33 27.04 -4.99
N VAL A 340 -5.54 27.39 -3.71
CA VAL A 340 -4.54 28.10 -2.89
C VAL A 340 -3.34 27.20 -2.58
N TYR A 341 -3.56 25.88 -2.46
CA TYR A 341 -2.50 24.92 -2.14
C TYR A 341 -1.74 24.40 -3.37
N LEU A 342 -2.32 24.49 -4.57
CA LEU A 342 -1.72 23.90 -5.77
C LEU A 342 -0.37 24.53 -6.12
N GLN A 343 -0.28 25.86 -6.17
CA GLN A 343 0.97 26.54 -6.53
C GLN A 343 2.10 26.26 -5.53
N PRO A 344 1.93 26.44 -4.21
CA PRO A 344 2.98 26.09 -3.22
C PRO A 344 3.41 24.63 -3.29
N LEU A 345 2.47 23.72 -3.59
CA LEU A 345 2.77 22.31 -3.80
C LEU A 345 3.67 22.10 -5.02
N LEU A 346 3.34 22.71 -6.16
CA LEU A 346 4.16 22.60 -7.37
C LEU A 346 5.55 23.21 -7.15
N GLU A 347 5.64 24.37 -6.50
CA GLU A 347 6.92 25.00 -6.14
C GLU A 347 7.79 24.09 -5.26
N GLN A 348 7.20 23.46 -4.26
CA GLN A 348 7.91 22.53 -3.37
C GLN A 348 8.41 21.28 -4.10
N ILE A 349 7.58 20.65 -4.95
CA ILE A 349 7.97 19.48 -5.76
C ILE A 349 9.12 19.88 -6.69
N MET A 350 8.99 21.05 -7.31
CA MET A 350 9.99 21.56 -8.24
C MET A 350 11.31 21.93 -7.54
N ALA A 351 11.28 22.43 -6.31
CA ALA A 351 12.50 22.76 -5.57
C ALA A 351 13.48 21.58 -5.45
N THR A 352 12.98 20.34 -5.46
CA THR A 352 13.78 19.11 -5.33
C THR A 352 13.91 18.28 -6.61
N SER A 353 13.30 18.72 -7.72
CA SER A 353 13.31 17.98 -9.00
C SER A 353 14.14 18.70 -10.06
N GLN A 354 14.87 17.95 -10.90
CA GLN A 354 15.55 18.48 -12.09
C GLN A 354 14.81 18.16 -13.40
N HIS A 355 13.82 17.27 -13.36
CA HIS A 355 13.08 16.80 -14.52
C HIS A 355 12.32 17.92 -15.26
N THR A 356 12.23 17.76 -16.58
CA THR A 356 11.40 18.55 -17.49
C THR A 356 10.53 17.63 -18.33
N TRP A 357 9.36 18.13 -18.72
CA TRP A 357 8.41 17.40 -19.57
C TRP A 357 8.51 17.90 -21.01
N SER A 358 8.40 17.01 -21.99
CA SER A 358 8.33 17.41 -23.39
C SER A 358 7.05 18.18 -23.70
N GLU A 359 7.06 18.96 -24.78
CA GLU A 359 5.86 19.61 -25.30
C GLU A 359 4.76 18.60 -25.64
N LYS A 360 5.13 17.42 -26.16
CA LYS A 360 4.20 16.33 -26.50
C LYS A 360 3.45 15.83 -25.27
N THR A 361 4.09 15.77 -24.10
CA THR A 361 3.44 15.39 -22.85
C THR A 361 2.68 16.57 -22.22
N LEU A 362 3.31 17.75 -22.15
CA LEU A 362 2.74 18.96 -21.52
C LEU A 362 1.41 19.39 -22.14
N ARG A 363 1.21 19.21 -23.44
CA ARG A 363 -0.07 19.54 -24.11
C ARG A 363 -1.27 18.78 -23.54
N TYR A 364 -1.05 17.65 -22.88
CA TYR A 364 -2.11 16.87 -22.25
C TYR A 364 -2.40 17.29 -20.81
N PHE A 365 -1.53 18.08 -20.18
CA PHE A 365 -1.72 18.54 -18.81
C PHE A 365 -2.77 19.65 -18.75
N PRO A 366 -3.50 19.78 -17.62
CA PRO A 366 -4.34 20.94 -17.35
C PRO A 366 -3.54 22.25 -17.48
N PRO A 367 -4.13 23.35 -17.99
CA PRO A 367 -3.43 24.62 -18.20
C PRO A 367 -2.67 25.12 -16.96
N LEU A 368 -3.30 25.04 -15.78
CA LEU A 368 -2.67 25.47 -14.51
C LEU A 368 -1.34 24.77 -14.20
N ILE A 369 -1.24 23.46 -14.48
CA ILE A 369 0.00 22.71 -14.28
C ILE A 369 0.95 22.95 -15.45
N ARG A 370 0.44 22.92 -16.69
CA ARG A 370 1.23 23.10 -17.90
C ARG A 370 1.97 24.44 -17.86
N ASP A 371 1.26 25.53 -17.64
CA ASP A 371 1.80 26.88 -17.72
C ASP A 371 2.86 27.11 -16.62
N PHE A 372 2.70 26.48 -15.45
CA PHE A 372 3.72 26.46 -14.40
C PHE A 372 4.99 25.68 -14.82
N LEU A 373 4.83 24.53 -15.46
CA LEU A 373 5.95 23.67 -15.85
C LEU A 373 6.68 24.16 -17.10
N THR A 374 6.03 24.87 -18.01
CA THR A 374 6.64 25.36 -19.26
C THR A 374 7.79 26.36 -19.03
N VAL A 375 7.81 27.05 -17.90
CA VAL A 375 8.86 28.03 -17.56
C VAL A 375 10.20 27.35 -17.19
N ARG A 376 10.21 26.02 -17.00
CA ARG A 376 11.43 25.27 -16.68
C ARG A 376 12.40 25.21 -17.85
N ALA A 377 13.64 25.62 -17.58
CA ALA A 377 14.74 25.42 -18.52
C ALA A 377 15.14 23.93 -18.59
N ASP A 378 15.17 23.40 -19.81
CA ASP A 378 15.70 22.07 -20.09
C ASP A 378 17.24 22.08 -19.99
N LYS A 379 17.78 21.30 -19.05
CA LYS A 379 19.22 21.18 -18.80
C LYS A 379 19.88 20.01 -19.55
N ARG A 380 19.13 19.21 -20.31
CA ARG A 380 19.69 18.05 -21.04
C ARG A 380 20.80 18.46 -22.00
N GLY A 381 20.62 19.55 -22.73
CA GLY A 381 21.67 20.09 -23.62
C GLY A 381 22.97 20.41 -22.88
N GLN A 382 22.87 21.00 -21.68
CA GLN A 382 24.04 21.29 -20.83
C GLN A 382 24.69 20.00 -20.31
N ALA A 383 23.88 19.00 -19.94
CA ALA A 383 24.37 17.70 -19.49
C ALA A 383 25.14 16.95 -20.59
N ILE A 384 24.67 17.03 -21.85
CA ILE A 384 25.36 16.48 -23.02
C ILE A 384 26.66 17.25 -23.31
N GLN A 385 26.67 18.58 -23.21
CA GLN A 385 27.91 19.36 -23.34
C GLN A 385 28.94 18.98 -22.26
N ALA A 386 28.49 18.81 -21.01
CA ALA A 386 29.35 18.34 -19.93
C ALA A 386 29.86 16.91 -20.17
N TRP A 387 29.03 16.04 -20.75
CA TRP A 387 29.47 14.71 -21.19
C TRP A 387 30.57 14.80 -22.24
N GLN A 388 30.40 15.59 -23.31
CA GLN A 388 31.40 15.73 -24.37
C GLN A 388 32.76 16.23 -23.84
N GLN A 389 32.76 17.08 -22.81
CA GLN A 389 33.99 17.53 -22.16
C GLN A 389 34.66 16.45 -21.30
N ALA A 390 33.86 15.57 -20.68
CA ALA A 390 34.34 14.51 -19.80
C ALA A 390 34.58 13.17 -20.49
N GLU A 391 34.05 12.98 -21.71
CA GLU A 391 33.94 11.70 -22.42
C GLU A 391 35.28 10.96 -22.45
N THR A 392 36.34 11.59 -22.95
CA THR A 392 37.66 10.96 -23.05
C THR A 392 38.16 10.47 -21.70
N THR A 393 38.00 11.26 -20.64
CA THR A 393 38.41 10.88 -19.29
C THR A 393 37.56 9.74 -18.74
N VAL A 394 36.23 9.81 -18.90
CA VAL A 394 35.30 8.77 -18.43
C VAL A 394 35.57 7.45 -19.14
N ILE A 395 35.74 7.47 -20.47
CA ILE A 395 36.02 6.29 -21.27
C ILE A 395 37.37 5.67 -20.87
N ASN A 396 38.40 6.47 -20.61
CA ASN A 396 39.68 5.95 -20.12
C ASN A 396 39.57 5.31 -18.74
N GLN A 397 38.82 5.91 -17.82
CA GLN A 397 38.56 5.33 -16.49
C GLN A 397 37.75 4.03 -16.59
N CYS A 398 36.72 4.01 -17.46
CA CYS A 398 35.90 2.83 -17.70
C CYS A 398 36.71 1.70 -18.33
N ASN A 399 37.59 1.98 -19.29
CA ASN A 399 38.45 0.97 -19.90
C ASN A 399 39.35 0.28 -18.86
N GLN A 400 39.93 1.05 -17.93
CA GLN A 400 40.76 0.49 -16.87
C GLN A 400 39.92 -0.31 -15.84
N LEU A 401 38.74 0.19 -15.48
CA LEU A 401 37.86 -0.45 -14.50
C LEU A 401 37.18 -1.72 -15.04
N LEU A 402 36.78 -1.69 -16.32
CA LEU A 402 35.88 -2.64 -16.94
C LEU A 402 36.57 -3.56 -17.95
N SER A 403 37.89 -3.46 -18.13
CA SER A 403 38.64 -4.46 -18.91
C SER A 403 38.37 -5.87 -18.37
N PRO A 404 38.20 -6.89 -19.24
CA PRO A 404 38.09 -8.29 -18.80
C PRO A 404 39.24 -8.76 -17.92
N SER A 405 40.43 -8.17 -18.07
CA SER A 405 41.62 -8.46 -17.27
C SER A 405 41.78 -7.56 -16.03
N ALA A 406 40.83 -6.67 -15.76
CA ALA A 406 40.93 -5.73 -14.64
C ALA A 406 40.84 -6.45 -13.28
N GLU A 407 41.85 -6.22 -12.44
CA GLU A 407 41.90 -6.77 -11.09
C GLU A 407 40.76 -6.22 -10.20
N PRO A 408 40.12 -7.06 -9.38
CA PRO A 408 39.16 -6.69 -8.33
C PRO A 408 39.48 -5.42 -7.54
N ASN A 409 40.76 -5.23 -7.18
CA ASN A 409 41.20 -4.15 -6.30
C ASN A 409 41.15 -2.77 -6.97
N TYR A 410 41.09 -2.71 -8.31
CA TYR A 410 40.99 -1.45 -9.03
C TYR A 410 39.68 -0.68 -8.72
N VAL A 411 38.63 -1.38 -8.27
CA VAL A 411 37.39 -0.77 -7.77
C VAL A 411 37.68 0.29 -6.70
N MET A 412 38.57 0.01 -5.75
CA MET A 412 38.93 0.97 -4.70
C MET A 412 39.70 2.16 -5.27
N THR A 413 40.57 1.94 -6.25
CA THR A 413 41.28 3.02 -6.96
C THR A 413 40.29 3.95 -7.67
N TYR A 414 39.32 3.38 -8.39
CA TYR A 414 38.26 4.16 -9.04
C TYR A 414 37.45 4.97 -8.02
N LEU A 415 37.01 4.35 -6.92
CA LEU A 415 36.21 5.04 -5.90
C LEU A 415 36.96 6.14 -5.15
N SER A 416 38.28 6.04 -5.04
CA SER A 416 39.11 7.06 -4.37
C SER A 416 39.56 8.18 -5.30
N HIS A 417 39.88 7.88 -6.56
CA HIS A 417 40.53 8.83 -7.47
C HIS A 417 39.61 9.36 -8.59
N SER A 418 38.45 8.74 -8.84
CA SER A 418 37.50 9.30 -9.82
C SER A 418 36.92 10.61 -9.32
N PHE A 419 36.94 11.63 -10.17
CA PHE A 419 36.26 12.90 -9.91
C PHE A 419 34.78 12.63 -9.64
N PRO A 420 34.19 13.16 -8.54
CA PRO A 420 32.78 12.91 -8.21
C PRO A 420 31.83 13.21 -9.37
N GLN A 421 32.10 14.29 -10.11
CA GLN A 421 31.31 14.70 -11.28
C GLN A 421 31.39 13.76 -12.48
N HIS A 422 32.38 12.85 -12.55
CA HIS A 422 32.52 11.85 -13.61
C HIS A 422 31.77 10.55 -13.27
N ARG A 423 31.54 10.27 -11.97
CA ARG A 423 30.89 9.04 -11.51
C ARG A 423 29.46 8.88 -12.01
N ARG A 424 28.74 9.99 -12.27
CA ARG A 424 27.40 9.99 -12.87
C ARG A 424 27.35 9.46 -14.31
N TYR A 425 28.50 9.33 -14.97
CA TYR A 425 28.62 8.82 -16.33
C TYR A 425 29.10 7.36 -16.37
N LEU A 426 29.20 6.66 -15.22
CA LEU A 426 29.73 5.30 -15.18
C LEU A 426 28.92 4.33 -16.06
N CYS A 427 27.59 4.36 -15.95
CA CYS A 427 26.72 3.53 -16.79
C CYS A 427 26.82 3.93 -18.27
N ALA A 428 26.93 5.22 -18.58
CA ALA A 428 27.11 5.72 -19.95
C ALA A 428 28.44 5.24 -20.55
N GLY A 429 29.54 5.37 -19.82
CA GLY A 429 30.87 4.91 -20.23
C GLY A 429 30.92 3.39 -20.41
N ALA A 430 30.35 2.63 -19.47
CA ALA A 430 30.21 1.18 -19.60
C ALA A 430 29.43 0.79 -20.87
N TRP A 431 28.32 1.46 -21.15
CA TRP A 431 27.53 1.23 -22.36
C TRP A 431 28.29 1.55 -23.63
N MET A 432 29.03 2.67 -23.67
CA MET A 432 29.86 3.07 -24.81
C MET A 432 30.96 2.05 -25.13
N LEU A 433 31.59 1.47 -24.10
CA LEU A 433 32.65 0.46 -24.29
C LEU A 433 32.14 -0.85 -24.90
N MET A 434 30.86 -1.17 -24.72
CA MET A 434 30.33 -2.43 -25.22
C MET A 434 30.25 -2.46 -26.75
N ASN A 435 30.08 -1.35 -27.48
CA ASN A 435 30.00 -1.29 -28.96
C ASN A 435 29.26 -2.47 -29.68
N GLY A 436 28.25 -3.08 -29.03
CA GLY A 436 27.53 -4.27 -29.53
C GLY A 436 28.14 -5.64 -29.19
N HIS A 437 29.28 -5.68 -28.51
CA HIS A 437 29.97 -6.86 -27.97
C HIS A 437 30.15 -6.77 -26.44
N PRO A 438 29.43 -7.61 -25.66
CA PRO A 438 29.44 -7.52 -24.20
C PRO A 438 30.70 -8.14 -23.56
N GLU A 439 31.86 -7.51 -23.74
CA GLU A 439 33.14 -7.92 -23.13
C GLU A 439 33.59 -6.93 -22.05
N ILE A 440 32.68 -6.54 -21.14
CA ILE A 440 33.03 -5.71 -19.98
C ILE A 440 33.02 -6.53 -18.69
N ASN A 441 33.88 -6.17 -17.74
CA ASN A 441 33.92 -6.74 -16.40
C ASN A 441 32.72 -6.22 -15.57
N SER A 442 31.59 -6.89 -15.74
CA SER A 442 30.33 -6.59 -15.04
C SER A 442 30.41 -6.77 -13.53
N ALA A 443 31.34 -7.59 -13.03
CA ALA A 443 31.56 -7.78 -11.60
C ALA A 443 32.15 -6.51 -10.96
N ASN A 444 33.14 -5.88 -11.59
CA ASN A 444 33.68 -4.59 -11.13
C ASN A 444 32.64 -3.48 -11.21
N LEU A 445 31.85 -3.44 -12.29
CA LEU A 445 30.74 -2.49 -12.42
C LEU A 445 29.72 -2.64 -11.28
N ALA A 446 29.30 -3.88 -10.98
CA ALA A 446 28.37 -4.15 -9.88
C ALA A 446 28.94 -3.72 -8.52
N ARG A 447 30.23 -3.93 -8.27
CA ARG A 447 30.90 -3.50 -7.03
C ARG A 447 30.94 -1.99 -6.88
N VAL A 448 31.18 -1.24 -7.96
CA VAL A 448 31.14 0.23 -7.90
C VAL A 448 29.71 0.72 -7.70
N LEU A 449 28.72 0.15 -8.40
CA LEU A 449 27.32 0.55 -8.25
C LEU A 449 26.78 0.31 -6.84
N ARG A 450 27.28 -0.71 -6.12
CA ARG A 450 26.97 -0.96 -4.70
C ARG A 450 27.40 0.19 -3.78
N GLU A 451 28.50 0.86 -4.13
CA GLU A 451 29.04 1.98 -3.37
C GLU A 451 28.37 3.31 -3.73
N PHE A 452 27.47 3.31 -4.69
CA PHE A 452 26.63 4.47 -4.99
C PHE A 452 25.37 4.43 -4.12
N SER A 453 24.79 5.58 -3.86
CA SER A 453 23.44 5.66 -3.29
C SER A 453 22.39 5.27 -4.34
N PRO A 454 21.18 4.88 -3.92
CA PRO A 454 20.06 4.64 -4.82
C PRO A 454 19.75 5.80 -5.77
N GLU A 455 19.87 7.05 -5.29
CA GLU A 455 19.69 8.24 -6.12
C GLU A 455 20.81 8.40 -7.17
N GLU A 456 22.07 8.14 -6.79
CA GLU A 456 23.20 8.17 -7.74
C GLU A 456 23.07 7.10 -8.83
N VAL A 457 22.58 5.90 -8.49
CA VAL A 457 22.29 4.85 -9.49
C VAL A 457 21.19 5.29 -10.44
N THR A 458 20.10 5.88 -9.91
CA THR A 458 19.01 6.42 -10.73
C THR A 458 19.53 7.51 -11.67
N ALA A 459 20.30 8.47 -11.16
CA ALA A 459 20.90 9.54 -11.98
C ALA A 459 21.86 8.99 -13.06
N ASN A 460 22.64 7.95 -12.75
CA ASN A 460 23.50 7.26 -13.72
C ASN A 460 22.69 6.65 -14.87
N ILE A 461 21.53 6.04 -14.58
CA ILE A 461 20.68 5.44 -15.61
C ILE A 461 20.09 6.50 -16.54
N TYR A 462 19.59 7.62 -15.99
CA TYR A 462 19.10 8.73 -16.81
C TYR A 462 20.21 9.33 -17.68
N THR A 463 21.40 9.51 -17.10
CA THR A 463 22.57 10.02 -17.82
C THR A 463 22.99 9.06 -18.94
N MET A 464 22.96 7.75 -18.70
CA MET A 464 23.22 6.73 -19.71
C MET A 464 22.21 6.81 -20.86
N VAL A 465 20.92 7.00 -20.57
CA VAL A 465 19.89 7.17 -21.61
C VAL A 465 20.09 8.45 -22.41
N ASP A 466 20.44 9.57 -21.78
CA ASP A 466 20.74 10.82 -22.48
C ASP A 466 21.93 10.67 -23.43
N VAL A 467 23.03 10.06 -22.96
CA VAL A 467 24.23 9.80 -23.77
C VAL A 467 23.92 8.80 -24.89
N LEU A 468 23.15 7.75 -24.61
CA LEU A 468 22.71 6.74 -25.59
C LEU A 468 21.98 7.39 -26.77
N LEU A 469 20.97 8.22 -26.49
CA LEU A 469 20.17 8.87 -27.52
C LEU A 469 21.00 9.88 -28.31
N HIS A 470 21.85 10.65 -27.63
CA HIS A 470 22.80 11.53 -28.29
C HIS A 470 23.75 10.78 -29.23
N HIS A 471 24.29 9.64 -28.79
CA HIS A 471 25.19 8.81 -29.58
C HIS A 471 24.49 8.22 -30.82
N ILE A 472 23.24 7.75 -30.69
CA ILE A 472 22.44 7.30 -31.85
C ILE A 472 22.31 8.43 -32.88
N GLN A 473 21.97 9.65 -32.44
CA GLN A 473 21.87 10.81 -33.35
C GLN A 473 23.20 11.14 -34.04
N LEU A 474 24.32 11.07 -33.30
CA LEU A 474 25.67 11.31 -33.83
C LEU A 474 26.05 10.28 -34.91
N GLU A 475 25.83 9.00 -34.65
CA GLU A 475 26.17 7.93 -35.59
C GLU A 475 25.28 7.94 -36.84
N LEU A 476 24.02 8.38 -36.69
CA LEU A 476 23.15 8.62 -37.84
C LEU A 476 23.67 9.72 -38.76
N GLN A 477 24.19 10.81 -38.19
CA GLN A 477 24.83 11.87 -38.97
C GLN A 477 26.10 11.37 -39.69
N ARG A 478 26.75 10.33 -39.15
CA ARG A 478 27.90 9.65 -39.76
C ARG A 478 27.50 8.61 -40.83
N GLY A 479 26.20 8.43 -41.08
CA GLY A 479 25.67 7.56 -42.14
C GLY A 479 25.41 6.12 -41.71
N HIS A 480 25.46 5.79 -40.41
CA HIS A 480 25.11 4.46 -39.94
C HIS A 480 23.61 4.20 -40.03
N LEU A 481 23.23 2.93 -40.23
CA LEU A 481 21.84 2.52 -40.36
C LEU A 481 21.14 2.55 -38.99
N VAL A 482 19.98 3.20 -38.92
CA VAL A 482 19.14 3.28 -37.71
C VAL A 482 18.91 1.90 -37.08
N GLN A 483 18.59 0.90 -37.90
CA GLN A 483 18.25 -0.44 -37.41
C GLN A 483 19.43 -1.10 -36.69
N ASP A 484 20.65 -0.93 -37.20
CA ASP A 484 21.86 -1.48 -36.59
C ASP A 484 22.14 -0.80 -35.25
N LEU A 485 21.99 0.54 -35.19
CA LEU A 485 22.18 1.31 -33.96
C LEU A 485 21.16 0.92 -32.88
N LEU A 486 19.88 0.79 -33.24
CA LEU A 486 18.84 0.35 -32.32
C LEU A 486 19.07 -1.09 -31.84
N SER A 487 19.49 -1.98 -32.73
CA SER A 487 19.80 -3.37 -32.40
C SER A 487 20.96 -3.46 -31.38
N LYS A 488 22.04 -2.71 -31.61
CA LYS A 488 23.18 -2.60 -30.68
C LYS A 488 22.74 -2.02 -29.33
N ALA A 489 21.98 -0.92 -29.35
CA ALA A 489 21.45 -0.28 -28.15
C ALA A 489 20.64 -1.26 -27.30
N ILE A 490 19.70 -1.99 -27.92
CA ILE A 490 18.87 -2.98 -27.24
C ILE A 490 19.67 -4.15 -26.70
N THR A 491 20.66 -4.64 -27.46
CA THR A 491 21.54 -5.72 -27.03
C THR A 491 22.31 -5.33 -25.78
N ASN A 492 22.88 -4.12 -25.77
CA ASN A 492 23.60 -3.61 -24.61
C ASN A 492 22.65 -3.39 -23.42
N LEU A 493 21.49 -2.75 -23.62
CA LEU A 493 20.52 -2.56 -22.52
C LEU A 493 20.02 -3.89 -21.95
N ALA A 494 19.80 -4.90 -22.79
CA ALA A 494 19.43 -6.25 -22.36
C ALA A 494 20.54 -6.90 -21.51
N PHE A 495 21.81 -6.65 -21.80
CA PHE A 495 22.92 -7.13 -20.97
C PHE A 495 22.89 -6.52 -19.56
N PHE A 496 22.66 -5.20 -19.46
CA PHE A 496 22.53 -4.51 -18.17
C PHE A 496 21.33 -5.00 -17.36
N VAL A 497 20.20 -5.25 -18.02
CA VAL A 497 18.93 -5.53 -17.33
C VAL A 497 18.72 -7.03 -17.11
N TRP A 498 19.06 -7.90 -18.05
CA TRP A 498 18.69 -9.33 -17.96
C TRP A 498 19.88 -10.24 -17.69
N THR A 499 21.02 -9.98 -18.32
CA THR A 499 22.18 -10.88 -18.23
C THR A 499 22.91 -10.75 -16.90
N HIS A 500 23.19 -9.52 -16.47
CA HIS A 500 23.90 -9.26 -15.21
C HIS A 500 23.05 -8.57 -14.15
N GLU A 501 21.81 -8.23 -14.47
CA GLU A 501 20.85 -7.60 -13.55
C GLU A 501 21.46 -6.38 -12.82
N LEU A 502 22.27 -5.58 -13.52
CA LEU A 502 23.01 -4.44 -12.97
C LEU A 502 22.10 -3.25 -12.65
N VAL A 503 21.11 -3.02 -13.51
CA VAL A 503 20.18 -1.88 -13.39
C VAL A 503 18.73 -2.36 -13.48
N PRO A 504 17.80 -1.73 -12.76
CA PRO A 504 16.39 -2.10 -12.78
C PRO A 504 15.71 -1.70 -14.10
N LEU A 505 14.95 -2.63 -14.70
CA LEU A 505 14.22 -2.40 -15.96
C LEU A 505 13.31 -1.18 -15.88
N ASP A 506 12.53 -1.05 -14.80
CA ASP A 506 11.51 -0.02 -14.63
C ASP A 506 12.11 1.40 -14.67
N ILE A 507 13.33 1.60 -14.15
CA ILE A 507 14.01 2.90 -14.22
C ILE A 507 14.56 3.17 -15.61
N VAL A 508 15.08 2.16 -16.31
CA VAL A 508 15.52 2.31 -17.71
C VAL A 508 14.33 2.68 -18.61
N LEU A 509 13.19 1.98 -18.43
CA LEU A 509 11.96 2.28 -19.16
C LEU A 509 11.46 3.69 -18.84
N LEU A 510 11.43 4.07 -17.57
CA LEU A 510 11.02 5.41 -17.16
C LEU A 510 11.92 6.48 -17.82
N ALA A 511 13.25 6.33 -17.72
CA ALA A 511 14.20 7.27 -18.33
C ALA A 511 14.02 7.39 -19.85
N LEU A 512 13.67 6.31 -20.56
CA LEU A 512 13.38 6.36 -21.99
C LEU A 512 12.02 6.99 -22.30
N ILE A 513 10.97 6.68 -21.54
CA ILE A 513 9.63 7.26 -21.72
C ILE A 513 9.65 8.77 -21.52
N ASP A 514 10.53 9.25 -20.66
CA ASP A 514 10.73 10.67 -20.37
C ASP A 514 11.42 11.46 -21.47
N ARG A 515 11.86 10.76 -22.50
CA ARG A 515 12.47 11.29 -23.71
C ARG A 515 11.55 11.04 -24.90
N ASP A 516 10.24 11.15 -24.69
CA ASP A 516 9.21 10.99 -25.73
C ASP A 516 9.30 12.03 -26.86
N ASP A 517 10.09 13.09 -26.67
CA ASP A 517 10.49 14.02 -27.71
C ASP A 517 11.55 13.47 -28.67
N ASP A 518 12.38 12.53 -28.22
CA ASP A 518 13.35 11.83 -29.08
C ASP A 518 12.65 10.75 -29.94
N PRO A 519 12.93 10.68 -31.26
CA PRO A 519 12.26 9.75 -32.18
C PRO A 519 12.58 8.27 -31.93
N TYR A 520 13.63 7.95 -31.17
CA TYR A 520 14.13 6.60 -30.94
C TYR A 520 13.83 6.06 -29.54
N ALA A 521 13.64 6.93 -28.54
CA ALA A 521 13.46 6.50 -27.15
C ALA A 521 12.27 5.53 -26.97
N LEU A 522 11.08 5.85 -27.50
CA LEU A 522 9.91 4.97 -27.41
C LEU A 522 10.06 3.68 -28.23
N ARG A 523 10.86 3.70 -29.31
CA ARG A 523 11.17 2.47 -30.06
C ARG A 523 11.99 1.51 -29.21
N LEU A 524 12.97 2.05 -28.47
CA LEU A 524 13.77 1.26 -27.53
C LEU A 524 12.89 0.65 -26.42
N VAL A 525 11.92 1.42 -25.90
CA VAL A 525 10.95 0.92 -24.92
C VAL A 525 10.19 -0.29 -25.45
N ILE A 526 9.59 -0.18 -26.65
CA ILE A 526 8.83 -1.27 -27.27
C ILE A 526 9.72 -2.51 -27.44
N SER A 527 10.93 -2.34 -28.00
CA SER A 527 11.85 -3.45 -28.20
C SER A 527 12.33 -4.11 -26.91
N LEU A 528 12.48 -3.35 -25.81
CA LEU A 528 12.78 -3.91 -24.49
C LEU A 528 11.60 -4.71 -23.92
N LEU A 529 10.37 -4.25 -24.13
CA LEU A 529 9.17 -4.93 -23.67
C LEU A 529 8.91 -6.24 -24.43
N GLU A 530 9.26 -6.30 -25.72
CA GLU A 530 9.12 -7.49 -26.57
C GLU A 530 10.19 -8.56 -26.31
N ARG A 531 11.17 -8.28 -25.46
CA ARG A 531 12.25 -9.23 -25.14
C ARG A 531 11.71 -10.55 -24.58
N PRO A 532 12.20 -11.70 -25.06
CA PRO A 532 11.73 -13.00 -24.58
C PRO A 532 11.95 -13.17 -23.07
N GLU A 533 13.02 -12.61 -22.51
CA GLU A 533 13.31 -12.66 -21.08
C GLU A 533 12.16 -12.10 -20.24
N LEU A 534 11.61 -10.94 -20.62
CA LEU A 534 10.47 -10.33 -19.94
C LEU A 534 9.17 -11.08 -20.23
N GLN A 535 8.91 -11.44 -21.49
CA GLN A 535 7.68 -12.12 -21.89
C GLN A 535 7.51 -13.48 -21.18
N HIS A 536 8.59 -14.24 -21.00
CA HIS A 536 8.57 -15.49 -20.22
C HIS A 536 8.27 -15.23 -18.74
N ARG A 537 8.88 -14.19 -18.14
CA ARG A 537 8.61 -13.80 -16.73
C ARG A 537 7.14 -13.40 -16.54
N ILE A 538 6.57 -12.60 -17.43
CA ILE A 538 5.15 -12.20 -17.39
C ILE A 538 4.24 -13.43 -17.55
N LYS A 539 4.50 -14.28 -18.54
CA LYS A 539 3.70 -15.50 -18.76
C LYS A 539 3.72 -16.42 -17.53
N ALA A 540 4.88 -16.63 -16.93
CA ALA A 540 5.01 -17.43 -15.71
C ALA A 540 4.26 -16.81 -14.52
N PHE A 541 4.32 -15.48 -14.36
CA PHE A 541 3.59 -14.75 -13.32
C PHE A 541 2.08 -14.89 -13.49
N CYS A 542 1.56 -14.62 -14.70
CA CYS A 542 0.12 -14.70 -14.99
C CYS A 542 -0.44 -16.13 -14.87
N SER A 543 0.35 -17.16 -15.22
CA SER A 543 -0.09 -18.55 -15.09
C SER A 543 -0.14 -19.06 -13.65
N SER A 544 0.62 -18.45 -12.73
CA SER A 544 0.79 -18.95 -11.36
C SER A 544 0.07 -18.10 -10.30
N ARG A 545 -0.45 -16.93 -10.66
CA ARG A 545 -1.05 -15.97 -9.72
C ARG A 545 -2.42 -15.52 -10.20
N SER A 546 -3.28 -15.20 -9.24
CA SER A 546 -4.59 -14.57 -9.50
C SER A 546 -4.58 -13.20 -8.81
N PRO A 547 -5.17 -12.17 -9.45
CA PRO A 547 -5.28 -10.83 -8.89
C PRO A 547 -6.24 -10.75 -7.69
N GLU A 548 -7.12 -11.73 -7.53
CA GLU A 548 -8.14 -11.79 -6.46
C GLU A 548 -7.53 -12.32 -5.14
N HIS A 549 -6.53 -11.61 -4.62
CA HIS A 549 -5.82 -12.01 -3.41
C HIS A 549 -6.75 -12.11 -2.19
N TRP A 550 -7.82 -11.30 -2.15
CA TRP A 550 -8.83 -11.31 -1.09
C TRP A 550 -9.66 -12.60 -1.01
N LEU A 551 -9.69 -13.41 -2.08
CA LEU A 551 -10.35 -14.73 -2.08
C LEU A 551 -9.43 -15.87 -1.62
N LYS A 552 -8.12 -15.62 -1.49
CA LYS A 552 -7.14 -16.63 -1.13
C LYS A 552 -6.86 -16.61 0.37
N ASN A 553 -7.30 -17.63 1.08
CA ASN A 553 -7.08 -17.74 2.53
C ASN A 553 -5.92 -18.66 2.90
N GLN A 554 -5.17 -19.20 1.92
CA GLN A 554 -4.05 -20.08 2.20
C GLN A 554 -2.87 -19.32 2.85
N PRO A 555 -1.99 -20.02 3.60
CA PRO A 555 -0.81 -19.39 4.17
C PRO A 555 0.04 -18.83 3.04
N PRO A 556 0.38 -17.53 3.09
CA PRO A 556 1.23 -16.94 2.10
C PRO A 556 2.60 -17.59 2.15
N LYS A 557 3.13 -17.96 0.98
CA LYS A 557 4.51 -18.39 0.86
C LYS A 557 5.39 -17.16 0.73
N ARG A 558 6.22 -16.90 1.76
CA ARG A 558 7.27 -15.89 1.64
C ARG A 558 8.23 -16.35 0.56
N ALA A 559 8.22 -15.66 -0.58
CA ALA A 559 9.14 -15.96 -1.65
C ALA A 559 10.57 -15.65 -1.17
N GLU A 560 11.55 -16.46 -1.58
CA GLU A 560 12.95 -16.07 -1.43
C GLU A 560 13.13 -14.71 -2.12
N LEU A 561 13.54 -13.69 -1.35
CA LEU A 561 13.64 -12.30 -1.80
C LEU A 561 14.42 -12.17 -3.11
N GLN A 562 15.50 -12.94 -3.25
CA GLN A 562 16.36 -12.95 -4.43
C GLN A 562 15.67 -13.60 -5.65
N LYS A 563 14.88 -14.66 -5.46
CA LYS A 563 14.07 -15.25 -6.54
C LYS A 563 12.89 -14.35 -6.95
N ALA A 564 12.35 -13.57 -6.02
CA ALA A 564 11.19 -12.73 -6.26
C ALA A 564 11.53 -11.41 -6.98
N LEU A 565 12.69 -10.82 -6.69
CA LEU A 565 13.07 -9.47 -7.14
C LEU A 565 14.29 -9.46 -8.07
N GLY A 566 14.87 -10.64 -8.35
CA GLY A 566 16.15 -10.77 -9.04
C GLY A 566 17.35 -10.35 -8.19
N ASN A 567 18.53 -10.43 -8.78
CA ASN A 567 19.79 -9.93 -8.24
C ASN A 567 19.98 -8.43 -8.46
N HIS A 568 19.06 -7.80 -9.19
CA HIS A 568 18.97 -6.35 -9.27
C HIS A 568 19.05 -5.75 -7.89
N LEU A 569 20.12 -4.98 -7.66
CA LEU A 569 20.23 -4.20 -6.44
C LEU A 569 20.18 -5.08 -5.17
N SER A 570 20.49 -6.38 -5.29
CA SER A 570 20.53 -7.33 -4.16
C SER A 570 21.74 -7.15 -3.26
N TRP A 571 22.45 -6.03 -3.43
CA TRP A 571 23.77 -5.76 -2.92
C TRP A 571 23.85 -4.43 -2.22
#